data_AF-A0A929XCJ4-F1
#
_entry.id   AF-A0A929XCJ4-F1
#
_cell.length_a   1.000
_cell.length_b   1.000
_cell.length_c   1.000
_cell.angle_alpha   90.00
_cell.angle_beta   90.00
_cell.angle_gamma   90.00
#
_symmetry.space_group_name_H-M   'P 1'
#
loop_
_entity.id
_entity.type
_entity.pdbx_description
1 polymer ?
#
loop_
_entity_poly.entity_id
_entity_poly.type
_entity_poly.pdbx_seq_one_letter_code
_entity_poly.pdbx_strand_id
1 'polypeptide(L)'
;AGITVNKNTVPGETRSPFVTSGIRIGSPALTARGMKEAEFEIIANKIADVLSDIGNAELQSKVKAELKELASKFIIYDKATY
;
A
#
# COMPACT_ATOMS: atom_id res chain seq x y z
N ALA A 1 1.27 -3.92 -7.57
CA ALA A 1 1.06 -4.62 -6.29
C ALA A 1 -0.31 -4.42 -5.61
N GLY A 2 -1.22 -3.54 -6.09
CA GLY A 2 -2.54 -3.38 -5.44
C GLY A 2 -2.54 -2.55 -4.15
N ILE A 3 -1.50 -1.76 -3.93
CA ILE A 3 -1.32 -0.87 -2.78
C ILE A 3 -1.42 0.57 -3.29
N THR A 4 -2.29 1.38 -2.68
CA THR A 4 -2.44 2.79 -3.02
C THR A 4 -1.68 3.65 -2.02
N VAL A 5 -0.74 4.45 -2.52
CA VAL A 5 0.06 5.40 -1.74
C VAL A 5 0.21 6.72 -2.51
N ASN A 6 0.78 7.74 -1.87
CA ASN A 6 1.03 9.04 -2.50
C ASN A 6 2.53 9.35 -2.50
N LYS A 7 3.07 9.74 -3.66
CA LYS A 7 4.43 10.31 -3.75
C LYS A 7 4.47 11.63 -2.98
N ASN A 8 5.55 11.89 -2.23
CA ASN A 8 5.65 13.05 -1.37
C ASN A 8 7.10 13.54 -1.29
N THR A 9 7.30 14.85 -1.25
CA THR A 9 8.62 15.43 -0.98
C THR A 9 9.09 15.07 0.43
N VAL A 10 10.41 15.12 0.61
CA VAL A 10 11.07 14.92 1.92
C VAL A 10 11.94 16.13 2.25
N PRO A 11 12.35 16.35 3.51
CA PRO A 11 13.31 17.39 3.84
C PRO A 11 14.58 17.27 3.00
N GLY A 12 15.04 18.38 2.42
CA GLY A 12 16.21 18.40 1.54
C GLY A 12 15.98 17.84 0.12
N GLU A 13 14.73 17.74 -0.33
CA GLU A 13 14.37 17.26 -1.67
C GLU A 13 15.15 17.97 -2.79
N THR A 14 15.71 17.19 -3.71
CA THR A 14 16.44 17.68 -4.89
C THR A 14 15.73 17.37 -6.20
N ARG A 15 14.73 16.48 -6.18
CA ARG A 15 13.93 16.13 -7.36
C ARG A 15 12.73 17.06 -7.52
N SER A 16 12.19 17.10 -8.74
CA SER A 16 10.97 17.84 -9.04
C SER A 16 9.80 17.44 -8.11
N PRO A 17 8.93 18.38 -7.69
CA PRO A 17 7.70 18.08 -6.96
C PRO A 17 6.76 17.10 -7.68
N PHE A 18 6.89 16.96 -9.00
CA PHE A 18 6.13 16.00 -9.81
C PHE A 18 6.73 14.59 -9.82
N VAL A 19 7.93 14.40 -9.25
CA VAL A 19 8.63 13.10 -9.16
C VAL A 19 8.83 12.68 -7.71
N THR A 20 9.44 13.55 -6.89
CA THR A 20 9.74 13.37 -5.46
C THR A 20 10.70 12.20 -5.13
N SER A 21 11.15 12.15 -3.89
CA SER A 21 12.03 11.10 -3.36
C SER A 21 11.40 10.27 -2.22
N GLY A 22 10.14 10.52 -1.88
CA GLY A 22 9.45 9.83 -0.78
C GLY A 22 8.04 9.37 -1.12
N ILE A 23 7.47 8.57 -0.22
CA ILE A 23 6.07 8.17 -0.21
C ILE A 23 5.46 8.45 1.15
N ARG A 24 4.19 8.86 1.17
CA ARG A 24 3.40 9.00 2.40
C ARG A 24 2.40 7.84 2.52
N ILE A 25 2.37 7.23 3.69
CA ILE A 25 1.50 6.12 4.05
C ILE A 25 0.73 6.50 5.31
N GLY A 26 -0.52 6.08 5.43
CA GLY A 26 -1.35 6.31 6.61
C GLY A 26 -2.22 5.09 6.92
N SER A 27 -2.46 4.85 8.21
CA SER A 27 -3.30 3.77 8.71
C SER A 27 -4.82 3.99 8.69
N PRO A 28 -5.39 5.21 8.73
CA PRO A 28 -6.82 5.40 9.05
C PRO A 28 -7.80 4.58 8.19
N ALA A 29 -7.58 4.50 6.88
CA ALA A 29 -8.49 3.79 5.97
C ALA A 29 -8.52 2.28 6.22
N LEU A 30 -7.41 1.68 6.65
CA LEU A 30 -7.32 0.26 6.94
C LEU A 30 -7.75 -0.05 8.37
N THR A 31 -7.41 0.82 9.32
CA THR A 31 -7.91 0.72 10.70
C THR A 31 -9.43 0.82 10.76
N ALA A 32 -10.05 1.72 9.98
CA ALA A 32 -11.51 1.81 9.86
C ALA A 32 -12.18 0.55 9.31
N ARG A 33 -11.42 -0.30 8.58
CA ARG A 33 -11.88 -1.60 8.07
C ARG A 33 -11.66 -2.74 9.06
N GLY A 34 -11.04 -2.47 10.22
CA GLY A 34 -10.80 -3.47 11.28
C GLY A 34 -9.41 -4.10 11.27
N MET A 35 -8.49 -3.66 10.40
CA MET A 35 -7.10 -4.17 10.40
C MET A 35 -6.33 -3.68 11.63
N LYS A 36 -5.47 -4.55 12.16
CA LYS A 36 -4.63 -4.33 13.34
C LYS A 36 -3.14 -4.52 13.01
N GLU A 37 -2.30 -4.41 14.02
CA GLU A 37 -0.84 -4.42 13.92
C GLU A 37 -0.30 -5.60 13.10
N ALA A 38 -0.88 -6.80 13.27
CA ALA A 38 -0.48 -8.00 12.54
C ALA A 38 -0.68 -7.86 11.01
N GLU A 39 -1.81 -7.28 10.58
CA GLU A 39 -2.04 -7.02 9.15
C GLU A 39 -1.12 -5.92 8.63
N PHE A 40 -0.82 -4.90 9.45
CA PHE A 40 0.10 -3.83 9.07
C PHE A 40 1.53 -4.34 8.88
N GLU A 41 1.98 -5.30 9.69
CA GLU A 41 3.29 -5.94 9.51
C GLU A 41 3.37 -6.69 8.17
N ILE A 42 2.32 -7.45 7.83
CA ILE A 42 2.23 -8.13 6.53
C ILE A 42 2.30 -7.11 5.39
N ILE A 43 1.50 -6.03 5.47
CA ILE A 43 1.46 -5.00 4.43
C ILE A 43 2.82 -4.29 4.31
N ALA A 44 3.48 -3.97 5.43
CA ALA A 44 4.79 -3.33 5.43
C ALA A 44 5.86 -4.20 4.76
N ASN A 45 5.88 -5.51 5.07
CA ASN A 45 6.79 -6.46 4.42
C ASN A 45 6.52 -6.55 2.90
N LYS A 46 5.24 -6.57 2.48
CA LYS A 46 4.89 -6.57 1.05
C LYS A 46 5.29 -5.28 0.33
N ILE A 47 5.23 -4.14 1.02
CA ILE A 47 5.76 -2.87 0.49
C ILE A 47 7.28 -2.97 0.32
N ALA A 48 8.00 -3.49 1.32
CA ALA A 48 9.44 -3.67 1.26
C ALA A 48 9.84 -4.61 0.11
N ASP A 49 9.21 -5.77 -0.03
CA ASP A 49 9.43 -6.73 -1.12
C ASP A 49 9.34 -6.05 -2.50
N VAL A 50 8.29 -5.25 -2.71
CA VAL A 50 8.07 -4.54 -3.98
C VAL A 50 9.11 -3.44 -4.21
N LEU A 51 9.52 -2.72 -3.17
CA LEU A 51 10.53 -1.67 -3.30
C LEU A 51 11.93 -2.24 -3.56
N SER A 52 12.24 -3.41 -3.00
CA SER A 52 13.51 -4.12 -3.21
C SER A 52 13.67 -4.69 -4.61
N ASP A 53 12.57 -4.96 -5.32
CA ASP A 53 12.58 -5.44 -6.71
C ASP A 53 11.50 -4.72 -7.56
N ILE A 54 11.64 -3.41 -7.65
CA ILE A 54 10.60 -2.50 -8.18
C ILE A 54 10.24 -2.72 -9.66
N GLY A 55 11.11 -3.37 -10.43
CA GLY A 55 10.86 -3.70 -11.84
C GLY A 55 10.12 -5.02 -12.06
N ASN A 56 9.96 -5.84 -11.03
CA ASN A 56 9.45 -7.21 -11.16
C ASN A 56 7.92 -7.26 -11.22
N ALA A 57 7.39 -7.32 -12.44
CA ALA A 57 5.95 -7.36 -12.69
C ALA A 57 5.27 -8.64 -12.17
N GLU A 58 5.98 -9.77 -12.13
CA GLU A 58 5.47 -11.04 -11.61
C GLU A 58 5.30 -10.97 -10.09
N LEU A 59 6.33 -10.48 -9.37
CA LEU A 59 6.26 -10.22 -7.94
C LEU A 59 5.10 -9.26 -7.61
N GLN A 60 4.99 -8.16 -8.35
CA GLN A 60 3.90 -7.20 -8.15
C GLN A 60 2.51 -7.82 -8.38
N SER A 61 2.39 -8.78 -9.30
CA SER A 61 1.13 -9.50 -9.56
C SER A 61 0.81 -10.49 -8.45
N LYS A 62 1.82 -11.20 -7.94
CA LYS A 62 1.71 -12.08 -6.77
C LYS A 62 1.27 -11.31 -5.53
N VAL A 63 1.97 -10.23 -5.19
CA VAL A 63 1.62 -9.38 -4.04
C VAL A 63 0.20 -8.82 -4.17
N LYS A 64 -0.22 -8.43 -5.38
CA LYS A 64 -1.59 -7.97 -5.65
C LYS A 64 -2.63 -9.04 -5.32
N ALA A 65 -2.38 -10.30 -5.66
CA ALA A 65 -3.29 -11.40 -5.36
C ALA A 65 -3.37 -11.66 -3.84
N GLU A 66 -2.23 -11.74 -3.16
CA GLU A 66 -2.14 -11.96 -1.71
C GLU A 66 -2.85 -10.84 -0.92
N LEU A 67 -2.63 -9.57 -1.29
CA LEU A 67 -3.27 -8.44 -0.63
C LEU A 67 -4.77 -8.33 -0.95
N LYS A 68 -5.20 -8.78 -2.13
CA LYS A 68 -6.64 -8.90 -2.45
C LYS A 68 -7.31 -9.92 -1.54
N GLU A 69 -6.66 -11.06 -1.31
CA GLU A 69 -7.16 -12.07 -0.37
C GLU A 69 -7.22 -11.51 1.06
N LEU A 70 -6.16 -10.86 1.53
CA LEU A 70 -6.16 -10.20 2.83
C LEU A 70 -7.30 -9.18 2.95
N ALA A 71 -7.44 -8.28 1.98
CA ALA A 71 -8.47 -7.26 1.99
C ALA A 71 -9.90 -7.83 1.97
N SER A 72 -10.12 -9.02 1.41
CA SER A 72 -11.43 -9.67 1.38
C SER A 72 -11.94 -10.09 2.77
N LYS A 73 -11.06 -10.17 3.77
CA LYS A 73 -11.40 -10.49 5.17
C LYS A 73 -11.89 -9.26 5.96
N PHE A 74 -11.80 -8.06 5.37
CA PHE A 74 -12.10 -6.78 6.02
C PHE A 74 -13.07 -5.93 5.16
N ILE A 75 -14.24 -6.49 4.83
CA ILE A 75 -15.29 -5.82 4.06
C ILE A 75 -16.23 -5.09 5.03
N ILE A 76 -16.48 -3.80 4.79
CA ILE A 76 -17.34 -2.95 5.64
C ILE A 76 -18.57 -2.39 4.91
N TYR A 77 -18.69 -2.62 3.60
CA TYR A 77 -19.83 -2.20 2.77
C TYR A 77 -20.33 -3.40 1.96
N ASP A 78 -21.63 -3.64 1.98
CA ASP A 78 -22.33 -4.70 1.24
C ASP A 78 -22.93 -4.21 -0.09
N LYS A 79 -23.00 -2.89 -0.28
CA LYS A 79 -23.45 -2.22 -1.49
C LYS A 79 -22.66 -0.93 -1.71
N ALA A 80 -22.65 -0.45 -2.95
CA ALA A 80 -22.13 0.88 -3.26
C ALA A 80 -22.95 1.95 -2.54
N THR A 81 -22.28 3.00 -2.06
CA THR A 81 -22.88 4.12 -1.31
C THR A 81 -23.37 5.25 -2.21
N TYR A 82 -23.57 4.98 -3.51
CA TYR A 82 -24.00 5.93 -4.53
C TYR A 82 -24.96 5.26 -5.51
#